data_AF-A0AAV4Q869-F1
#
_entry.id   AF-A0AAV4Q869-F1
#
_cell.length_a   1.000
_cell.length_b   1.000
_cell.length_c   1.000
_cell.angle_alpha   90.00
_cell.angle_beta   90.00
_cell.angle_gamma   90.00
#
_symmetry.space_group_name_H-M   'P 1'
#
loop_
_entity.id
_entity.type
_entity.pdbx_description
1 polymer ?
#
loop_
_entity_poly.entity_id
_entity_poly.type
_entity_poly.pdbx_seq_one_letter_code
_entity_poly.pdbx_strand_id
1 'polypeptide(L)'
;MNEIRSKLVHFSMPYYAERISFVTAKPENNKQNLAFLQVSDTPTWMGMGIVLIVMSVLFAKFKGSVENNLFKLMGTVVGQSLNIGKRFTKQ
;
A
#
# COMPACT_ATOMS: atom_id res chain seq x y z
N MET A 1 32.46 31.97 5.15
CA MET A 1 33.23 33.13 4.62
C MET A 1 32.25 33.99 3.82
N ASN A 2 32.10 35.27 4.14
CA ASN A 2 31.21 36.16 3.38
C ASN A 2 32.07 37.05 2.46
N GLU A 3 31.83 37.02 1.14
CA GLU A 3 32.62 37.71 0.11
C GLU A 3 32.74 39.22 0.30
N ILE A 4 31.76 39.82 0.97
CA ILE A 4 31.79 41.26 1.27
C ILE A 4 32.86 41.55 2.33
N ARG A 5 33.02 40.66 3.32
CA ARG A 5 33.96 40.87 4.44
C ARG A 5 35.41 40.59 4.04
N SER A 6 35.64 39.74 3.04
CA SER A 6 37.01 39.43 2.55
C SER A 6 37.67 40.57 1.77
N LYS A 7 36.91 41.58 1.34
CA LYS A 7 37.46 42.78 0.69
C LYS A 7 38.03 43.81 1.68
N LEU A 8 37.66 43.72 2.95
CA LEU A 8 38.02 44.69 3.99
C LEU A 8 39.02 44.13 5.00
N VAL A 9 39.08 42.79 5.16
CA VAL A 9 39.91 42.12 6.17
C VAL A 9 40.50 40.84 5.59
N HIS A 10 41.77 40.57 5.90
CA HIS A 10 42.44 39.31 5.54
C HIS A 10 42.04 38.19 6.51
N PHE A 11 41.64 37.04 5.98
CA PHE A 11 41.23 35.87 6.76
C PHE A 11 42.33 34.80 6.73
N SER A 12 42.54 34.11 7.86
CA SER A 12 43.36 32.90 7.93
C SER A 12 42.59 31.69 7.39
N MET A 13 43.27 30.55 7.26
CA MET A 13 42.62 29.28 6.92
C MET A 13 41.54 28.94 7.96
N PRO A 14 40.32 28.54 7.55
CA PRO A 14 39.24 28.27 8.48
C PRO A 14 39.56 27.01 9.30
N TYR A 15 39.44 27.12 10.62
CA TYR A 15 39.64 25.98 11.55
C TYR A 15 38.42 25.05 11.62
N TYR A 16 37.26 25.52 11.17
CA TYR A 16 35.99 24.79 11.18
C TYR A 16 35.10 25.21 10.02
N ALA A 17 34.38 24.25 9.45
CA ALA A 17 33.43 24.48 8.37
C ALA A 17 32.00 24.44 8.94
N GLU A 18 31.38 25.60 9.08
CA GLU A 18 29.99 25.71 9.50
C GLU A 18 29.06 25.39 8.32
N ARG A 19 28.08 24.51 8.54
CA ARG A 19 27.00 24.21 7.58
C ARG A 19 25.68 24.68 8.17
N ILE A 20 24.88 25.33 7.34
CA ILE A 20 23.52 25.72 7.71
C ILE A 20 22.64 24.47 7.62
N SER A 21 22.03 24.09 8.73
CA SER A 21 21.03 23.01 8.80
C SER A 21 19.70 23.55 9.29
N PHE A 22 18.60 23.10 8.68
CA PHE A 22 17.26 23.38 9.18
C PHE A 22 16.97 22.51 10.40
N VAL A 23 16.55 23.14 11.50
CA VAL A 23 16.06 22.43 12.68
C VAL A 23 14.55 22.34 12.57
N THR A 24 14.02 21.13 12.41
CA THR A 24 12.57 20.87 12.40
C THR A 24 12.16 20.10 13.64
N ALA A 25 10.92 20.28 14.08
CA ALA A 25 10.35 19.49 15.17
C ALA A 25 10.38 17.99 14.83
N LYS A 26 10.52 17.15 15.86
CA LYS A 26 10.42 15.69 15.69
C LYS A 26 9.02 15.37 15.12
N PRO A 27 8.92 14.67 13.98
CA PRO A 27 7.62 14.33 13.43
C PRO A 27 6.88 13.40 14.39
N GLU A 28 5.59 13.65 14.56
CA GLU A 28 4.71 12.76 15.32
C GLU A 28 4.63 11.42 14.60
N ASN A 29 4.57 10.33 15.38
CA ASN A 29 4.52 8.98 14.82
C ASN A 29 3.17 8.76 14.15
N ASN A 30 3.11 9.00 12.85
CA ASN A 30 1.90 8.87 12.05
C ASN A 30 1.65 7.37 11.82
N LYS A 31 0.96 6.73 12.76
CA LYS A 31 0.57 5.32 12.66
C LYS A 31 -0.36 5.16 11.46
N GLN A 32 0.17 4.64 10.36
CA GLN A 32 -0.64 4.33 9.19
C GLN A 32 -1.53 3.13 9.49
N ASN A 33 -2.83 3.37 9.67
CA ASN A 33 -3.82 2.37 10.06
C ASN A 33 -4.04 1.21 9.05
N LEU A 34 -3.40 1.25 7.88
CA LEU A 34 -3.54 0.27 6.80
C LEU A 34 -2.24 -0.47 6.46
N ALA A 35 -1.32 -0.61 7.44
CA ALA A 35 -0.04 -1.29 7.24
C ALA A 35 -0.17 -2.70 6.66
N PHE A 36 -1.28 -3.42 6.92
CA PHE A 36 -1.51 -4.75 6.36
C PHE A 36 -1.69 -4.77 4.83
N LEU A 37 -2.16 -3.67 4.23
CA LEU A 37 -2.28 -3.55 2.77
C LEU A 37 -0.96 -3.17 2.11
N GLN A 38 0.01 -2.64 2.87
CA GLN A 38 1.32 -2.20 2.33
C GLN A 38 2.21 -3.35 1.87
N VAL A 39 1.82 -4.60 2.11
CA VAL A 39 2.52 -5.77 1.59
C VAL A 39 2.52 -5.77 0.06
N SER A 40 1.56 -5.10 -0.57
CA SER A 40 1.51 -4.96 -2.03
C SER A 40 0.94 -3.62 -2.47
N ASP A 41 1.36 -3.17 -3.65
CA ASP A 41 0.87 -1.93 -4.23
C ASP A 41 -0.63 -2.00 -4.53
N THR A 42 -1.33 -0.87 -4.42
CA THR A 42 -2.75 -0.71 -4.78
C THR A 42 -3.13 -1.34 -6.14
N PRO A 43 -2.38 -1.15 -7.24
CA PRO A 43 -2.68 -1.82 -8.52
C PRO A 43 -2.69 -3.35 -8.43
N THR A 44 -1.86 -3.96 -7.57
CA THR A 44 -1.83 -5.41 -7.40
C THR A 44 -3.12 -5.92 -6.76
N TRP A 45 -3.62 -5.20 -5.74
CA TRP A 45 -4.92 -5.51 -5.12
C TRP A 45 -6.09 -5.37 -6.11
N MET A 46 -6.06 -4.33 -6.96
CA MET A 46 -7.05 -4.17 -8.03
C MET A 46 -6.98 -5.30 -9.05
N GLY A 47 -5.77 -5.67 -9.50
CA GLY A 47 -5.55 -6.77 -10.43
C GLY A 47 -6.06 -8.10 -9.88
N MET A 48 -5.79 -8.38 -8.61
CA MET A 48 -6.29 -9.57 -7.92
C MET A 48 -7.82 -9.64 -7.93
N GLY A 49 -8.50 -8.52 -7.66
CA GLY A 49 -9.96 -8.43 -7.72
C GLY A 49 -10.51 -8.71 -9.13
N ILE A 50 -9.90 -8.15 -10.16
CA ILE A 50 -10.31 -8.36 -11.56
C ILE A 50 -10.15 -9.84 -11.94
N VAL A 51 -9.03 -10.47 -11.60
CA VAL A 51 -8.78 -11.88 -11.89
C VAL A 51 -9.84 -12.78 -11.23
N LEU A 52 -10.22 -12.49 -9.98
CA LEU A 52 -11.26 -13.24 -9.28
C LEU A 52 -12.63 -13.11 -9.95
N ILE A 53 -12.99 -11.92 -10.44
CA ILE A 53 -14.23 -11.69 -11.16
C ILE A 53 -14.23 -12.47 -12.49
N VAL A 54 -13.15 -12.36 -13.27
CA VAL A 54 -13.02 -13.06 -14.55
C VAL A 54 -13.12 -14.58 -14.36
N MET A 55 -12.40 -15.12 -13.37
CA MET A 55 -12.47 -16.55 -13.04
C MET A 55 -13.86 -16.96 -12.61
N SER A 56 -14.55 -16.15 -11.80
CA SER A 56 -15.92 -16.43 -11.39
C SER A 56 -16.89 -16.49 -12.57
N VAL A 57 -16.79 -15.55 -13.51
CA VAL A 57 -17.62 -15.51 -14.73
C VAL A 57 -17.32 -16.72 -15.62
N LEU A 58 -16.05 -17.10 -15.77
CA LEU A 58 -15.65 -18.30 -16.50
C LEU A 58 -16.25 -19.56 -15.85
N PHE A 59 -16.14 -19.72 -14.54
CA PHE A 59 -16.74 -20.87 -13.85
C PHE A 59 -18.27 -20.89 -13.92
N ALA A 60 -18.92 -19.72 -13.91
CA ALA A 60 -20.37 -19.63 -14.08
C ALA A 60 -20.84 -20.10 -15.46
N LYS A 61 -19.99 -20.03 -16.51
CA LYS A 61 -20.30 -20.63 -17.82
C LYS A 61 -20.35 -22.15 -17.80
N PHE A 62 -19.61 -22.80 -16.90
CA PHE A 62 -19.59 -24.26 -16.78
C PHE A 62 -20.69 -24.77 -15.84
N LYS A 63 -20.80 -24.21 -14.62
CA LYS A 63 -21.82 -24.60 -13.64
C LYS A 63 -21.92 -23.59 -12.49
N GLY A 64 -23.16 -23.25 -12.11
CA GLY A 64 -23.47 -22.45 -10.91
C GLY A 64 -23.63 -20.96 -11.16
N SER A 65 -23.92 -20.21 -10.10
CA SER A 65 -24.05 -18.75 -10.13
C SER A 65 -22.69 -18.08 -9.96
N VAL A 66 -22.52 -16.93 -10.62
CA VAL A 66 -21.33 -16.06 -10.47
C VAL A 66 -21.09 -15.70 -9.00
N GLU A 67 -22.15 -15.45 -8.22
CA GLU A 67 -22.01 -15.11 -6.80
C GLU A 67 -21.40 -16.28 -6.01
N ASN A 68 -21.94 -17.49 -6.18
CA ASN A 68 -21.45 -18.67 -5.48
C ASN A 68 -20.00 -19.01 -5.87
N ASN A 69 -19.64 -18.84 -7.14
CA ASN A 69 -18.27 -19.08 -7.60
C ASN A 69 -17.30 -18.01 -7.08
N LEU A 70 -17.74 -16.75 -6.98
CA LEU A 70 -16.94 -15.67 -6.41
C LEU A 70 -16.66 -15.92 -4.92
N PHE A 71 -17.68 -16.29 -4.14
CA PHE A 71 -17.50 -16.63 -2.72
C PHE A 71 -16.56 -17.81 -2.53
N LYS A 72 -16.67 -18.87 -3.35
CA LYS A 72 -15.73 -20.00 -3.29
C LYS A 72 -14.30 -19.57 -3.56
N LEU A 73 -14.07 -18.80 -4.62
CA LEU A 73 -12.74 -18.30 -4.99
C LEU A 73 -12.16 -17.40 -3.90
N MET A 74 -12.97 -16.51 -3.33
CA MET A 74 -12.54 -15.66 -2.22
C MET A 74 -12.18 -16.47 -0.98
N GLY A 75 -12.97 -17.51 -0.67
CA GLY A 75 -12.63 -18.47 0.38
C GLY A 75 -11.27 -19.13 0.14
N THR A 76 -11.01 -19.60 -1.09
CA THR A 76 -9.70 -20.18 -1.46
C THR A 76 -8.55 -19.20 -1.26
N VAL A 77 -8.72 -17.92 -1.63
CA VAL A 77 -7.71 -16.87 -1.45
C VAL A 77 -7.39 -16.62 0.03
N VAL A 78 -8.42 -16.59 0.88
CA VAL A 78 -8.28 -16.37 2.32
C VAL A 78 -7.86 -17.65 3.06
N GLY A 79 -7.75 -18.78 2.35
CA GLY A 79 -7.43 -20.09 2.94
C GLY A 79 -8.59 -20.68 3.77
N GLN A 80 -9.81 -20.19 3.58
CA GLN A 80 -11.00 -20.64 4.29
C GLN A 80 -11.96 -21.36 3.34
N SER A 81 -12.37 -22.58 3.68
CA SER A 81 -13.41 -23.28 2.92
C SER A 81 -14.78 -22.69 3.26
N LEU A 82 -15.30 -21.85 2.36
CA LEU A 82 -16.67 -21.36 2.48
C LEU A 82 -17.63 -22.46 2.01
N ASN A 83 -18.24 -23.14 2.99
CA ASN A 83 -19.28 -24.12 2.72
C ASN A 83 -20.56 -23.38 2.29
N ILE A 84 -20.77 -23.28 0.97
CA ILE A 84 -22.02 -22.78 0.38
C ILE A 84 -23.08 -23.89 0.49
N GLY A 85 -23.41 -24.26 1.73
CA GLY A 85 -24.40 -25.24 2.09
C GLY A 85 -25.76 -24.59 2.30
N LYS A 86 -26.66 -24.73 1.32
CA LYS A 86 -28.13 -24.78 1.47
C LYS A 86 -28.80 -23.73 2.37
N ARG A 87 -28.47 -22.43 2.28
CA ARG A 87 -29.22 -21.37 3.00
C ARG A 87 -30.05 -20.42 2.14
N PHE A 88 -30.00 -20.53 0.81
CA PHE A 88 -30.74 -19.65 -0.11
C PHE A 88 -31.86 -20.32 -0.90
N THR A 89 -32.30 -21.52 -0.52
CA THR A 89 -33.55 -22.11 -1.03
C THR A 89 -34.59 -22.14 0.10
N LYS A 90 -35.17 -20.98 0.37
CA LYS A 90 -36.53 -20.87 0.91
C LYS A 90 -37.34 -20.05 -0.08
N GLN A 91 -37.96 -20.73 -1.03
CA GLN A 91 -39.24 -20.38 -1.62
C GLN A 91 -40.05 -21.67 -1.70
#